data_AF-A0A955DSE2-F1
#
_entry.id   AF-A0A955DSE2-F1
#
_cell.length_a   1.000
_cell.length_b   1.000
_cell.length_c   1.000
_cell.angle_alpha   90.00
_cell.angle_beta   90.00
_cell.angle_gamma   90.00
#
_symmetry.space_group_name_H-M   'P 1'
#
loop_
_entity.id
_entity.type
_entity.pdbx_description
1 polymer ?
#
loop_
_entity_poly.entity_id
_entity_poly.type
_entity_poly.pdbx_seq_one_letter_code
_entity_poly.pdbx_strand_id
1 'polypeptide(L)' 'MINKVYDTPAEALAGIVRNDMVVAVGGFGLCGIPEQLIIALRDSGVTGLTAVSNNAGVDD' A
#
# COMPACT_ATOMS: atom_id res chain seq x y z
N MET A 1 -23.61 -3.20 -12.04
CA MET A 1 -22.72 -2.48 -11.09
C MET A 1 -21.38 -3.21 -11.12
N ILE A 2 -20.24 -2.50 -11.19
CA ILE A 2 -18.92 -3.15 -11.20
C ILE A 2 -18.61 -3.66 -9.80
N ASN A 3 -18.24 -4.94 -9.67
CA ASN A 3 -17.73 -5.51 -8.43
C ASN A 3 -16.31 -4.97 -8.16
N LYS A 4 -16.05 -4.48 -6.95
CA LYS A 4 -14.77 -3.91 -6.51
C LYS A 4 -14.11 -4.73 -5.40
N VAL A 5 -14.65 -5.91 -5.11
CA VAL A 5 -14.03 -6.87 -4.19
C VAL A 5 -13.04 -7.71 -4.99
N TYR A 6 -11.81 -7.81 -4.48
CA TYR A 6 -10.73 -8.60 -5.05
C TYR A 6 -10.35 -9.72 -4.09
N ASP A 7 -9.93 -10.86 -4.61
CA ASP A 7 -9.64 -12.05 -3.80
C ASP A 7 -8.26 -11.92 -3.13
N THR A 8 -7.32 -11.18 -3.74
CA THR A 8 -6.00 -10.92 -3.17
C THR A 8 -5.59 -9.44 -3.18
N PRO A 9 -4.70 -9.01 -2.26
CA PRO A 9 -4.14 -7.66 -2.28
C PRO A 9 -3.36 -7.35 -3.56
N ALA A 10 -2.70 -8.35 -4.15
CA ALA A 10 -1.95 -8.21 -5.39
C ALA A 10 -2.87 -7.89 -6.57
N GLU A 11 -4.02 -8.57 -6.68
CA GLU A 11 -5.05 -8.27 -7.69
C GLU A 11 -5.63 -6.88 -7.52
N ALA A 12 -5.84 -6.45 -6.27
CA ALA A 12 -6.35 -5.10 -5.97
C ALA A 12 -5.39 -3.98 -6.42
N LEU A 13 -4.08 -4.26 -6.50
CA LEU A 13 -3.04 -3.30 -6.90
C LEU A 13 -2.61 -3.46 -8.37
N ALA A 14 -3.04 -4.54 -9.04
CA ALA A 14 -2.62 -4.87 -10.40
C ALA A 14 -2.98 -3.75 -11.40
N GLY A 15 -1.98 -3.26 -12.13
CA GLY A 15 -2.15 -2.19 -13.11
C GLY A 15 -2.32 -0.78 -12.52
N ILE A 16 -2.26 -0.62 -11.19
CA ILE A 16 -2.36 0.67 -10.50
C ILE A 16 -0.98 1.16 -10.06
N VAL A 17 -0.17 0.26 -9.50
CA VAL A 17 1.15 0.60 -8.92
C VAL A 17 2.20 0.82 -10.01
N ARG A 18 3.07 1.81 -9.80
CA ARG A 18 4.15 2.18 -10.71
C ARG A 18 5.26 2.93 -9.98
N ASN A 19 6.43 3.00 -10.59
CA ASN A 19 7.55 3.78 -10.06
C ASN A 19 7.18 5.25 -9.88
N ASP A 20 7.85 5.89 -8.91
CA ASP A 20 7.81 7.33 -8.67
C ASP A 20 6.41 7.88 -8.34
N MET A 21 5.47 7.03 -7.89
CA MET A 21 4.14 7.47 -7.49
C MET A 21 4.07 7.97 -6.04
N VAL A 22 3.13 8.88 -5.80
CA VAL A 22 2.76 9.29 -4.43
C VAL A 22 1.68 8.34 -3.91
N VAL A 23 1.87 7.82 -2.70
CA VAL A 23 0.93 6.91 -2.04
C VAL A 23 0.56 7.47 -0.67
N ALA A 24 -0.73 7.70 -0.43
CA ALA A 24 -1.23 8.05 0.90
C ALA A 24 -1.54 6.77 1.69
N VAL A 25 -0.94 6.62 2.87
CA VAL A 25 -1.04 5.42 3.70
C VAL A 25 -1.63 5.79 5.05
N GLY A 26 -2.84 5.28 5.33
CA GLY A 26 -3.51 5.45 6.61
C GLY A 26 -2.90 4.62 7.73
N GLY A 27 -3.19 5.00 8.98
CA GLY A 27 -2.73 4.33 10.20
C GLY A 27 -2.02 5.28 11.16
N PHE A 28 -1.86 4.83 12.41
CA PHE A 28 -1.08 5.53 13.44
C PHE A 28 -0.22 4.50 14.20
N GLY A 29 1.10 4.65 14.13
CA GLY A 29 2.01 3.55 14.50
C GLY A 29 1.66 2.28 13.73
N LEU A 30 1.31 1.20 14.43
CA LEU A 30 0.82 -0.05 13.85
C LEU A 30 -0.71 -0.18 13.83
N CYS A 31 -1.44 0.78 14.40
CA CYS A 31 -2.89 0.72 14.48
C CYS A 31 -3.53 1.17 13.17
N GLY A 32 -4.37 0.31 12.57
CA GLY A 32 -5.15 0.63 11.37
C GLY A 32 -4.34 0.74 10.08
N ILE A 33 -3.14 0.16 10.03
CA ILE A 33 -2.33 0.13 8.80
C ILE A 33 -2.92 -0.87 7.78
N PRO A 34 -2.82 -0.58 6.47
CA PRO A 34 -3.24 -1.52 5.42
C PRO A 34 -2.16 -2.58 5.18
N GLU A 35 -1.85 -3.39 6.20
CA GLU A 35 -0.71 -4.32 6.23
C GLU A 35 -0.60 -5.19 4.97
N GLN A 36 -1.69 -5.82 4.55
CA GLN A 36 -1.70 -6.72 3.39
C GLN A 36 -1.43 -5.98 2.07
N LEU A 37 -1.85 -4.71 1.95
CA LEU A 37 -1.54 -3.89 0.78
C LEU A 37 -0.11 -3.35 0.82
N ILE A 38 0.45 -3.07 2.00
CA ILE A 38 1.87 -2.70 2.15
C ILE A 38 2.77 -3.85 1.69
N ILE A 39 2.44 -5.09 2.09
CA ILE A 39 3.15 -6.30 1.66
C ILE A 39 3.06 -6.47 0.15
N ALA A 40 1.86 -6.39 -0.44
CA ALA A 40 1.70 -6.52 -1.89
C ALA A 40 2.38 -5.39 -2.68
N LEU A 41 2.38 -4.16 -2.16
CA LEU A 41 3.10 -3.04 -2.76
C LEU A 41 4.62 -3.27 -2.73
N ARG A 42 5.17 -3.76 -1.61
CA ARG A 42 6.57 -4.18 -1.51
C ARG A 42 6.89 -5.27 -2.55
N ASP A 43 6.06 -6.29 -2.63
CA ASP A 43 6.28 -7.46 -3.50
C ASP A 43 6.11 -7.12 -4.99
N SER A 44 5.41 -6.02 -5.32
CA SER A 44 5.33 -5.50 -6.70
C SER A 44 6.67 -4.99 -7.25
N GLY A 45 7.65 -4.71 -6.38
CA GLY A 45 9.00 -4.28 -6.76
C GLY A 45 9.10 -2.85 -7.31
N VAL A 46 8.03 -2.05 -7.26
CA VAL A 46 8.08 -0.65 -7.69
C VAL A 46 8.98 0.17 -6.76
N THR A 47 9.68 1.14 -7.33
CA THR A 47 10.66 1.97 -6.62
C THR A 47 10.35 3.46 -6.74
N GLY A 48 10.98 4.29 -5.89
CA GLY A 48 10.82 5.75 -5.95
C GLY A 48 9.52 6.27 -5.35
N LEU A 49 8.81 5.46 -4.56
CA LEU A 49 7.54 5.86 -3.95
C LEU A 49 7.74 7.05 -2.99
N THR A 50 6.87 8.05 -3.11
CA THR A 50 6.69 9.07 -2.06
C THR A 50 5.51 8.66 -1.19
N ALA A 51 5.78 8.15 0.01
CA ALA A 51 4.75 7.78 0.96
C ALA A 51 4.33 8.97 1.83
N VAL A 52 3.04 9.26 1.88
CA VAL A 52 2.44 10.22 2.81
C VAL A 52 1.75 9.43 3.91
N SER A 53 2.33 9.44 5.11
CA SER A 53 1.78 8.75 6.28
C SER A 53 2.08 9.51 7.56
N ASN A 54 1.33 9.23 8.63
CA ASN A 54 1.59 9.81 9.94
C ASN A 54 2.90 9.27 10.55
N ASN A 55 3.20 7.99 10.32
CA ASN A 55 4.42 7.33 10.77
C ASN A 55 4.94 6.38 9.69
N ALA A 56 6.23 6.07 9.73
CA ALA A 56 6.84 5.03 8.90
C ALA A 56 6.94 3.68 9.66
N GLY A 57 5.88 3.31 10.39
CA GLY A 57 5.90 2.19 11.34
C GLY A 57 6.10 2.67 12.78
N VAL A 58 6.84 1.88 13.58
CA VAL A 58 7.25 2.22 14.95
C VAL A 58 8.78 2.13 15.04
N ASP A 59 9.38 2.99 15.84
CA ASP A 59 10.79 2.86 16.24
C ASP A 59 10.84 1.78 17.32
N ASP A 60 11.23 0.56 16.95
CA ASP A 60 11.46 -0.65 17.77
C ASP A 60 10.62 -0.83 19.07
#